data_AF-A0A818X3R5-F1
#
_entry.id   AF-A0A818X3R5-F1
#
_cell.length_a   1.000
_cell.length_b   1.000
_cell.length_c   1.000
_cell.angle_alpha   90.00
_cell.angle_beta   90.00
_cell.angle_gamma   90.00
#
_symmetry.space_group_name_H-M   'P 1'
#
loop_
_entity.id
_entity.type
_entity.pdbx_description
1 polymer ?
#
loop_
_entity_poly.entity_id
_entity_poly.type
_entity_poly.pdbx_seq_one_letter_code
_entity_poly.pdbx_strand_id
1 'polypeptide(L)'
;MIFVLLINENEIGVNGEDSDLTCTCDIVNGSICFQYSCIKKPSTSCFPGISQIILADGTFKALADINIGDRILVNEHKLYEPVIGFIHAKREGLFDYLAIKLQSVLSNSSSIIFVSPDHLIFDYHSDEARFAGKFRLGDRVQFIDNNEIVPGEILSIQLTKEQGYYAPLTPSGTIVVNGIVASNYATVSNHILAHQMMALYRWWITLIGPVTSTEEIPWIVQLLLYIESIVRWCGGHILTGNYMYDGIFDVSSIV
;
A
#
# COMPACT_ATOMS: atom_id res chain seq x y z
N MET A 1 2.89 -23.08 -23.66
CA MET A 1 3.40 -23.61 -22.38
C MET A 1 2.56 -22.94 -21.31
N ILE A 2 1.57 -23.67 -20.80
CA ILE A 2 0.47 -23.16 -19.98
C ILE A 2 0.96 -23.14 -18.54
N PHE A 3 1.13 -21.97 -17.93
CA PHE A 3 1.28 -21.86 -16.48
C PHE A 3 -0.12 -21.92 -15.88
N VAL A 4 -0.57 -23.14 -15.57
CA VAL A 4 -1.68 -23.35 -14.64
C VAL A 4 -1.17 -22.87 -13.28
N LEU A 5 -1.71 -21.78 -12.76
CA LEU A 5 -1.61 -21.46 -11.34
C LEU A 5 -2.39 -22.55 -10.60
N LEU A 6 -1.71 -23.67 -10.31
CA LEU A 6 -1.97 -24.40 -9.09
C LEU A 6 -1.64 -23.41 -7.99
N ILE A 7 -2.66 -22.71 -7.50
CA ILE A 7 -2.60 -22.16 -6.16
C ILE A 7 -2.40 -23.38 -5.29
N ASN A 8 -1.14 -23.64 -4.94
CA ASN A 8 -0.80 -24.75 -4.08
C ASN A 8 -1.52 -24.45 -2.77
N GLU A 9 -2.37 -25.34 -2.29
CA GLU A 9 -3.04 -25.21 -0.98
C GLU A 9 -2.00 -25.10 0.17
N ASN A 10 -0.72 -25.31 -0.13
CA ASN A 10 0.43 -25.05 0.74
C ASN A 10 1.04 -23.63 0.65
N GLU A 11 0.77 -22.84 -0.40
CA GLU A 11 1.25 -21.45 -0.54
C GLU A 11 0.24 -20.42 -0.02
N ILE A 12 -1.06 -20.73 -0.08
CA ILE A 12 -2.02 -20.14 0.87
C ILE A 12 -1.80 -20.92 2.16
N GLY A 13 -1.52 -20.26 3.28
CA GLY A 13 -1.22 -20.90 4.56
C GLY A 13 -2.37 -21.72 5.16
N VAL A 14 -2.87 -22.74 4.47
CA VAL A 14 -3.82 -23.72 5.02
C VAL A 14 -3.07 -24.71 5.94
N ASN A 15 -1.74 -24.82 5.82
CA ASN A 15 -0.90 -25.65 6.70
C ASN A 15 0.45 -25.04 7.11
N GLY A 16 0.69 -23.74 6.91
CA GLY A 16 1.96 -23.09 7.22
C GLY A 16 1.80 -21.93 8.19
N GLU A 17 2.31 -22.08 9.42
CA GLU A 17 2.76 -21.13 10.47
C GLU A 17 2.24 -19.66 10.55
N ASP A 18 1.18 -19.28 9.85
CA ASP A 18 0.58 -17.95 9.87
C ASP A 18 -0.90 -18.08 10.23
N SER A 19 -1.18 -18.10 11.54
CA SER A 19 -2.50 -18.43 12.12
C SER A 19 -3.61 -17.42 11.82
N ASP A 20 -3.32 -16.33 11.10
CA ASP A 20 -4.17 -15.13 11.04
C ASP A 20 -4.73 -14.82 9.64
N LEU A 21 -4.47 -15.64 8.61
CA LEU A 21 -5.03 -15.49 7.25
C LEU A 21 -5.96 -16.65 6.90
N THR A 22 -7.19 -16.36 6.49
CA THR A 22 -8.15 -17.37 6.00
C THR A 22 -8.73 -16.92 4.67
N CYS A 23 -8.71 -17.79 3.65
CA CYS A 23 -9.28 -17.49 2.34
C CYS A 23 -10.35 -18.51 1.95
N THR A 24 -11.46 -18.03 1.39
CA THR A 24 -12.56 -18.82 0.84
C THR A 24 -12.67 -18.59 -0.66
N CYS A 25 -12.88 -19.65 -1.42
CA CYS A 25 -13.10 -19.54 -2.86
C CYS A 25 -14.55 -19.12 -3.15
N ASP A 26 -14.73 -18.03 -3.90
CA ASP A 26 -16.04 -17.47 -4.24
C ASP A 26 -16.49 -17.87 -5.65
N ILE A 27 -15.57 -17.87 -6.61
CA ILE A 27 -15.87 -18.14 -8.03
C ILE A 27 -15.01 -19.31 -8.51
N VAL A 28 -15.69 -20.37 -8.96
CA VAL A 28 -15.07 -21.58 -9.50
C VAL A 28 -15.43 -21.73 -10.98
N ASN A 29 -14.47 -22.11 -11.81
CA ASN A 29 -14.74 -22.61 -13.15
C ASN A 29 -13.97 -23.92 -13.38
N GLY A 30 -14.72 -25.02 -13.46
CA GLY A 30 -14.16 -26.38 -13.42
C GLY A 30 -13.63 -26.72 -12.02
N SER A 31 -12.34 -27.06 -11.94
CA SER A 31 -11.62 -27.37 -10.69
C SER A 31 -10.71 -26.24 -10.22
N ILE A 32 -10.77 -25.08 -10.88
CA ILE A 32 -9.91 -23.93 -10.61
C ILE A 32 -10.76 -22.82 -9.99
N CYS A 33 -10.28 -22.25 -8.89
CA CYS A 33 -10.86 -21.06 -8.29
C CYS A 33 -10.26 -19.80 -8.93
N PHE A 34 -11.11 -18.85 -9.29
CA PHE A 34 -10.73 -17.60 -9.98
C PHE A 34 -10.75 -16.38 -9.06
N GLN A 35 -11.51 -16.46 -7.97
CA GLN A 35 -11.64 -15.39 -7.00
C GLN A 35 -11.72 -15.98 -5.60
N TYR A 36 -10.88 -15.45 -4.72
CA TYR A 36 -10.88 -15.76 -3.30
C TYR A 36 -11.23 -14.51 -2.50
N SER A 37 -12.09 -14.66 -1.50
CA SER A 37 -12.23 -13.67 -0.43
C SER A 37 -11.36 -14.10 0.75
N CYS A 38 -10.48 -13.22 1.17
CA CYS A 38 -9.53 -13.47 2.24
C CYS A 38 -9.79 -12.53 3.42
N ILE A 39 -9.67 -13.09 4.62
CA ILE A 39 -9.78 -12.38 5.89
C ILE A 39 -8.43 -12.45 6.57
N LYS A 40 -7.86 -11.29 6.89
CA LYS A 40 -6.64 -11.16 7.68
C LYS A 40 -6.82 -10.11 8.75
N LYS A 41 -6.28 -10.38 9.93
CA LYS A 41 -6.17 -9.36 10.97
C LYS A 41 -5.35 -8.17 10.42
N PRO A 42 -5.86 -6.93 10.46
CA PRO A 42 -5.15 -5.82 9.84
C PRO A 42 -3.80 -5.62 10.53
N SER A 43 -2.73 -5.73 9.76
CA SER A 43 -1.34 -5.61 10.19
C SER A 43 -0.81 -4.20 9.92
N THR A 44 0.51 -4.01 9.97
CA THR A 44 1.14 -2.75 9.58
C THR A 44 0.92 -2.48 8.10
N SER A 45 0.51 -1.26 7.78
CA SER A 45 0.15 -0.87 6.42
C SER A 45 1.28 -0.12 5.72
N CYS A 46 1.79 -0.65 4.59
CA CYS A 46 3.08 -0.26 4.01
C CYS A 46 3.29 -0.78 2.57
N PHE A 47 4.49 -0.47 2.04
CA PHE A 47 5.11 -1.09 0.87
C PHE A 47 6.34 -1.91 1.28
N PRO A 48 6.70 -2.99 0.55
CA PRO A 48 7.93 -3.73 0.82
C PRO A 48 9.17 -2.98 0.35
N GLY A 49 10.33 -3.38 0.87
CA GLY A 49 11.61 -2.71 0.60
C GLY A 49 12.04 -2.73 -0.87
N ILE A 50 11.60 -3.73 -1.64
CA ILE A 50 11.92 -3.87 -3.07
C ILE A 50 11.20 -2.85 -3.97
N SER A 51 10.15 -2.21 -3.46
CA SER A 51 9.35 -1.24 -4.20
C SER A 51 10.21 -0.09 -4.73
N GLN A 52 9.96 0.33 -5.95
CA GLN A 52 10.76 1.31 -6.68
C GLN A 52 10.15 2.70 -6.57
N ILE A 53 11.01 3.67 -6.22
CA ILE A 53 10.69 5.09 -6.11
C ILE A 53 11.51 5.87 -7.13
N ILE A 54 10.89 6.85 -7.78
CA ILE A 54 11.58 7.76 -8.71
C ILE A 54 12.12 8.95 -7.92
N LEU A 55 13.42 9.22 -8.07
CA LEU A 55 14.09 10.38 -7.50
C LEU A 55 14.05 11.60 -8.43
N ALA A 56 14.32 12.78 -7.88
CA ALA A 56 14.33 14.05 -8.62
C ALA A 56 15.36 14.11 -9.76
N ASP A 57 16.40 13.28 -9.72
CA ASP A 57 17.38 13.14 -10.80
C ASP A 57 16.94 12.15 -11.89
N GLY A 58 15.73 11.57 -11.76
CA GLY A 58 15.15 10.60 -12.68
C GLY A 58 15.62 9.16 -12.45
N THR A 59 16.48 8.91 -11.46
CA THR A 59 16.91 7.55 -11.11
C THR A 59 15.85 6.82 -10.30
N PHE A 60 15.90 5.50 -10.33
CA PHE A 60 15.08 4.64 -9.48
C PHE A 60 15.88 4.19 -8.27
N LYS A 61 15.22 4.14 -7.12
CA LYS A 61 15.78 3.62 -5.88
C LYS A 61 14.78 2.71 -5.18
N ALA A 62 15.26 1.60 -4.63
CA ALA A 62 14.43 0.71 -3.82
C ALA A 62 14.05 1.42 -2.51
N LEU A 63 12.84 1.18 -2.02
CA LEU A 63 12.31 1.85 -0.84
C LEU A 63 13.14 1.55 0.41
N ALA A 64 13.77 0.37 0.49
CA ALA A 64 14.71 0.01 1.54
C ALA A 64 15.96 0.90 1.61
N ASP A 65 16.34 1.54 0.50
CA ASP A 65 17.54 2.36 0.36
C ASP A 65 17.23 3.88 0.41
N ILE A 66 15.95 4.25 0.49
CA ILE A 66 15.50 5.64 0.57
C ILE A 66 15.93 6.25 1.90
N ASN A 67 16.57 7.42 1.84
CA ASN A 67 16.98 8.17 3.01
C ASN A 67 16.08 9.38 3.22
N ILE A 68 15.98 9.81 4.48
CA ILE A 68 15.36 11.10 4.80
C ILE A 68 16.15 12.21 4.10
N GLY A 69 15.44 13.09 3.41
CA GLY A 69 15.99 14.14 2.55
C GLY A 69 16.04 13.78 1.07
N ASP A 70 15.97 12.50 0.69
CA ASP A 70 15.82 12.10 -0.72
C ASP A 70 14.55 12.73 -1.29
N ARG A 71 14.67 13.38 -2.46
CA ARG A 71 13.54 14.01 -3.13
C ARG A 71 12.88 13.01 -4.07
N ILE A 72 11.67 12.60 -3.74
CA ILE A 72 10.93 11.53 -4.42
C ILE A 72 9.74 12.10 -5.18
N LEU A 73 9.33 11.42 -6.25
CA LEU A 73 8.15 11.78 -7.03
C LEU A 73 6.89 11.55 -6.19
N VAL A 74 6.03 12.57 -6.10
CA VAL A 74 4.79 12.49 -5.30
C VAL A 74 3.51 12.62 -6.12
N ASN A 75 3.61 13.13 -7.35
CA ASN A 75 2.45 13.32 -8.23
C ASN A 75 2.82 13.29 -9.72
N GLU A 76 1.81 13.46 -10.58
CA GLU A 76 1.89 13.50 -12.05
C GLU A 76 2.65 14.70 -12.60
N HIS A 77 2.64 15.83 -11.89
CA HIS A 77 3.24 17.09 -12.33
C HIS A 77 4.77 17.12 -12.15
N LYS A 78 5.43 15.96 -12.01
CA LYS A 78 6.84 15.86 -11.64
C LYS A 78 7.17 16.66 -10.39
N LEU A 79 6.24 16.74 -9.44
CA LEU A 79 6.55 17.32 -8.15
C LEU A 79 7.40 16.33 -7.38
N TYR A 80 8.56 16.80 -6.96
CA TYR A 80 9.47 16.05 -6.12
C TYR A 80 9.56 16.68 -4.74
N GLU A 81 9.28 15.91 -3.70
CA GLU A 81 9.31 16.36 -2.32
C GLU A 81 10.32 15.55 -1.51
N PRO A 82 10.96 16.15 -0.49
CA PRO A 82 11.84 15.40 0.40
C PRO A 82 11.05 14.39 1.23
N VAL A 83 11.62 13.21 1.44
CA VAL A 83 11.18 12.32 2.53
C VAL A 83 11.54 12.98 3.85
N ILE A 84 10.53 13.30 4.67
CA ILE A 84 10.71 14.01 5.94
C ILE A 84 10.73 13.07 7.16
N GLY A 85 10.49 11.78 6.94
CA GLY A 85 10.49 10.75 7.97
C GLY A 85 9.83 9.46 7.46
N PHE A 86 9.65 8.50 8.36
CA PHE A 86 8.91 7.27 8.08
C PHE A 86 7.85 7.07 9.18
N ILE A 87 6.61 6.76 8.79
CA ILE A 87 5.53 6.39 9.72
C ILE A 87 5.78 4.97 10.23
N HIS A 88 6.18 4.09 9.32
CA HIS A 88 6.54 2.70 9.59
C HIS A 88 7.83 2.38 8.82
N ALA A 89 8.75 1.67 9.45
CA ALA A 89 9.92 1.12 8.79
C ALA A 89 10.43 -0.08 9.58
N LYS A 90 10.59 -1.21 8.90
CA LYS A 90 11.28 -2.39 9.44
C LYS A 90 11.96 -3.12 8.31
N ARG A 91 13.27 -3.29 8.40
CA ARG A 91 14.08 -3.98 7.38
C ARG A 91 13.89 -5.49 7.36
N GLU A 92 13.79 -6.09 8.54
CA GLU A 92 13.79 -7.54 8.70
C GLU A 92 12.39 -8.14 8.85
N GLY A 93 12.21 -9.33 8.30
CA GLY A 93 10.96 -10.09 8.32
C GLY A 93 10.29 -10.15 6.96
N LEU A 94 9.47 -11.20 6.79
CA LEU A 94 8.62 -11.40 5.63
C LEU A 94 7.18 -11.02 6.00
N PHE A 95 6.55 -10.24 5.15
CA PHE A 95 5.18 -9.74 5.36
C PHE A 95 4.33 -10.01 4.11
N ASP A 96 3.04 -10.22 4.30
CA ASP A 96 2.11 -10.41 3.18
C ASP A 96 1.76 -9.09 2.50
N TYR A 97 1.72 -9.14 1.17
CA TYR A 97 1.36 -8.04 0.30
C TYR A 97 0.42 -8.54 -0.80
N LEU A 98 -0.36 -7.60 -1.34
CA LEU A 98 -1.02 -7.76 -2.62
C LEU A 98 -0.03 -7.38 -3.72
N ALA A 99 0.26 -8.32 -4.62
CA ALA A 99 0.90 -8.07 -5.89
C ALA A 99 -0.20 -7.74 -6.92
N ILE A 100 -0.40 -6.46 -7.20
CA ILE A 100 -1.42 -5.96 -8.12
C ILE A 100 -0.75 -5.64 -9.46
N LYS A 101 -1.07 -6.44 -10.49
CA LYS A 101 -0.58 -6.23 -11.86
C LYS A 101 -1.50 -5.26 -12.59
N LEU A 102 -0.88 -4.26 -13.19
CA LEU A 102 -1.54 -3.12 -13.81
C LEU A 102 -1.05 -2.93 -15.24
N GLN A 103 -1.95 -2.49 -16.11
CA GLN A 103 -1.61 -2.08 -17.48
C GLN A 103 -2.24 -0.73 -17.79
N SER A 104 -1.47 0.16 -18.42
CA SER A 104 -1.97 1.43 -18.94
C SER A 104 -3.04 1.14 -19.99
N VAL A 105 -4.20 1.81 -19.90
CA VAL A 105 -5.24 1.71 -20.92
C VAL A 105 -4.86 2.48 -22.20
N LEU A 106 -3.89 3.40 -22.11
CA LEU A 106 -3.48 4.28 -23.21
C LEU A 106 -2.19 3.82 -23.92
N SER A 107 -1.47 2.86 -23.36
CA SER A 107 -0.19 2.38 -23.90
C SER A 107 0.07 0.91 -23.57
N ASN A 108 1.23 0.39 -23.98
CA ASN A 108 1.68 -0.97 -23.59
C ASN A 108 2.46 -0.99 -22.27
N SER A 109 2.52 0.13 -21.53
CA SER A 109 3.18 0.21 -20.23
C SER A 109 2.44 -0.66 -19.21
N SER A 110 3.18 -1.46 -18.46
CA SER A 110 2.65 -2.29 -17.38
C SER A 110 3.52 -2.19 -16.14
N SER A 111 2.92 -2.33 -14.97
CA SER A 111 3.63 -2.32 -13.70
C SER A 111 3.01 -3.33 -12.72
N ILE A 112 3.75 -3.65 -11.68
CA ILE A 112 3.23 -4.41 -10.53
C ILE A 112 3.51 -3.56 -9.31
N ILE A 113 2.47 -3.27 -8.53
CA ILE A 113 2.62 -2.67 -7.20
C ILE A 113 2.47 -3.75 -6.13
N PHE A 114 3.35 -3.72 -5.15
CA PHE A 114 3.28 -4.54 -3.95
C PHE A 114 2.82 -3.67 -2.79
N VAL A 115 1.68 -3.98 -2.20
CA VAL A 115 1.02 -3.08 -1.25
C VAL A 115 0.20 -3.87 -0.25
N SER A 116 0.20 -3.46 1.02
CA SER A 116 -0.63 -4.14 2.02
C SER A 116 -2.12 -3.89 1.75
N PRO A 117 -3.03 -4.83 2.09
CA PRO A 117 -4.46 -4.69 1.75
C PRO A 117 -5.14 -3.44 2.33
N ASP A 118 -4.64 -2.96 3.46
CA ASP A 118 -5.11 -1.79 4.19
C ASP A 118 -4.40 -0.48 3.79
N HIS A 119 -3.45 -0.50 2.85
CA HIS A 119 -2.82 0.73 2.36
C HIS A 119 -3.69 1.42 1.32
N LEU A 120 -3.61 2.74 1.23
CA LEU A 120 -4.44 3.53 0.31
C LEU A 120 -3.73 3.83 -1.01
N ILE A 121 -4.39 3.48 -2.12
CA ILE A 121 -4.00 3.86 -3.48
C ILE A 121 -5.13 4.68 -4.14
N PHE A 122 -4.78 5.56 -5.08
CA PHE A 122 -5.75 6.47 -5.67
C PHE A 122 -6.53 5.81 -6.81
N ASP A 123 -7.86 5.87 -6.72
CA ASP A 123 -8.78 5.47 -7.76
C ASP A 123 -8.76 6.49 -8.91
N TYR A 124 -8.72 6.01 -10.15
CA TYR A 124 -8.66 6.90 -11.31
C TYR A 124 -9.97 7.66 -11.55
N HIS A 125 -11.12 7.06 -11.24
CA HIS A 125 -12.43 7.63 -11.56
C HIS A 125 -12.95 8.58 -10.49
N SER A 126 -12.80 8.22 -9.21
CA SER A 126 -13.27 9.07 -8.12
C SER A 126 -12.24 10.10 -7.67
N ASP A 127 -10.95 9.93 -8.01
CA ASP A 127 -9.84 10.71 -7.45
C ASP A 127 -9.71 10.57 -5.93
N GLU A 128 -10.35 9.54 -5.37
CA GLU A 128 -10.32 9.24 -3.93
C GLU A 128 -9.34 8.10 -3.64
N ALA A 129 -8.68 8.19 -2.49
CA ALA A 129 -7.83 7.13 -2.00
C ALA A 129 -8.69 5.99 -1.41
N ARG A 130 -8.48 4.77 -1.89
CA ARG A 130 -9.19 3.55 -1.44
C ARG A 130 -8.21 2.51 -0.94
N PHE A 131 -8.64 1.66 -0.02
CA PHE A 131 -7.84 0.53 0.45
C PHE A 131 -7.52 -0.41 -0.71
N ALA A 132 -6.25 -0.80 -0.85
CA ALA A 132 -5.76 -1.65 -1.92
C ALA A 132 -6.53 -2.98 -2.00
N GLY A 133 -6.89 -3.55 -0.85
CA GLY A 133 -7.68 -4.78 -0.73
C GLY A 133 -9.15 -4.67 -1.15
N LYS A 134 -9.64 -3.45 -1.42
CA LYS A 134 -11.00 -3.19 -1.92
C LYS A 134 -11.06 -2.99 -3.44
N PHE A 135 -9.92 -3.03 -4.13
CA PHE A 135 -9.88 -3.03 -5.58
C PHE A 135 -10.14 -4.43 -6.13
N ARG A 136 -10.71 -4.49 -7.33
CA ARG A 136 -11.04 -5.72 -8.05
C ARG A 136 -10.47 -5.69 -9.47
N LEU A 137 -10.50 -6.84 -10.15
CA LEU A 137 -10.16 -6.91 -11.57
C LEU A 137 -11.02 -5.90 -12.37
N GLY A 138 -10.37 -5.22 -13.32
CA GLY A 138 -11.00 -4.20 -14.15
C GLY A 138 -11.18 -2.83 -13.48
N ASP A 139 -11.01 -2.72 -12.15
CA ASP A 139 -10.90 -1.41 -11.51
C ASP A 139 -9.65 -0.68 -12.04
N ARG A 140 -9.66 0.66 -11.94
CA ARG A 140 -8.62 1.52 -12.49
C ARG A 140 -8.02 2.40 -11.40
N VAL A 141 -6.70 2.39 -11.33
CA VAL A 141 -5.92 3.24 -10.42
C VAL A 141 -5.18 4.32 -11.19
N GLN A 142 -4.75 5.37 -10.48
CA GLN A 142 -3.90 6.39 -11.05
C GLN A 142 -2.50 5.83 -11.34
N PHE A 143 -2.21 5.64 -12.63
CA PHE A 143 -0.93 5.15 -13.12
C PHE A 143 -0.22 6.28 -13.85
N ILE A 144 1.01 6.60 -13.45
CA ILE A 144 1.87 7.53 -14.17
C ILE A 144 2.51 6.83 -15.38
N ASP A 145 2.15 7.29 -16.56
CA ASP A 145 2.70 6.84 -17.84
C ASP A 145 3.08 8.07 -18.67
N ASN A 146 4.31 8.12 -19.17
CA ASN A 146 4.86 9.29 -19.89
C ASN A 146 4.69 10.65 -19.17
N ASN A 147 4.69 10.64 -17.83
CA ASN A 147 4.49 11.81 -16.96
C ASN A 147 3.06 12.37 -16.93
N GLU A 148 2.07 11.56 -17.25
CA GLU A 148 0.65 11.89 -17.08
C GLU A 148 -0.02 10.79 -16.24
N ILE A 149 -1.05 11.16 -15.46
CA ILE A 149 -1.94 10.17 -14.85
C ILE A 149 -2.85 9.62 -15.94
N VAL A 150 -2.72 8.32 -16.17
CA VAL A 150 -3.55 7.53 -17.06
C VAL A 150 -4.27 6.46 -16.25
N PRO A 151 -5.38 5.89 -16.77
CA PRO A 151 -6.03 4.77 -16.11
C PRO A 151 -5.13 3.53 -16.22
N GLY A 152 -4.69 3.01 -15.07
CA GLY A 152 -4.06 1.70 -14.96
C GLY A 152 -5.10 0.64 -14.58
N GLU A 153 -5.44 -0.24 -15.51
CA GLU A 153 -6.41 -1.31 -15.30
C GLU A 153 -5.78 -2.48 -14.55
N ILE A 154 -6.46 -2.97 -13.51
CA ILE A 154 -6.01 -4.11 -12.71
C ILE A 154 -6.30 -5.42 -13.46
N LEU A 155 -5.23 -6.15 -13.76
CA LEU A 155 -5.27 -7.42 -14.50
C LEU A 155 -5.16 -8.65 -13.59
N SER A 156 -4.52 -8.51 -12.43
CA SER A 156 -4.46 -9.55 -11.42
C SER A 156 -4.13 -8.99 -10.05
N ILE A 157 -4.62 -9.64 -9.01
CA ILE A 157 -4.33 -9.40 -7.61
C ILE A 157 -3.92 -10.74 -7.02
N GLN A 158 -2.69 -10.84 -6.52
CA GLN A 158 -2.15 -12.07 -5.93
C GLN A 158 -1.58 -11.79 -4.54
N LEU A 159 -1.59 -12.80 -3.67
CA LEU A 159 -0.86 -12.72 -2.41
C LEU A 159 0.61 -13.08 -2.63
N THR A 160 1.51 -12.30 -2.04
CA THR A 160 2.95 -12.58 -2.01
C THR A 160 3.53 -12.23 -0.65
N LYS A 161 4.71 -12.78 -0.32
CA LYS A 161 5.49 -12.41 0.86
C LYS A 161 6.75 -11.68 0.41
N GLU A 162 6.97 -10.48 0.96
CA GLU A 162 8.12 -9.64 0.63
C GLU A 162 8.85 -9.16 1.89
N GLN A 163 10.11 -8.77 1.71
CA GLN A 163 10.98 -8.37 2.82
C GLN A 163 10.74 -6.94 3.30
N GLY A 164 10.59 -6.81 4.62
CA GLY A 164 10.44 -5.54 5.32
C GLY A 164 9.14 -4.83 5.00
N TYR A 165 8.93 -3.70 5.66
CA TYR A 165 7.82 -2.79 5.40
C TYR A 165 8.25 -1.35 5.60
N TYR A 166 7.77 -0.44 4.75
CA TYR A 166 8.13 0.97 4.76
C TYR A 166 6.94 1.84 4.38
N ALA A 167 6.75 2.92 5.12
CA ALA A 167 5.78 3.98 4.83
C ALA A 167 6.48 5.35 4.99
N PRO A 168 7.18 5.83 3.93
CA PRO A 168 7.84 7.12 3.97
C PRO A 168 6.80 8.26 4.08
N LEU A 169 7.17 9.34 4.74
CA LEU A 169 6.34 10.53 4.89
C LEU A 169 6.86 11.65 3.99
N THR A 170 5.96 12.22 3.19
CA THR A 170 6.18 13.40 2.36
C THR A 170 5.28 14.55 2.86
N PRO A 171 5.66 15.81 2.59
CA PRO A 171 4.86 16.98 2.92
C PRO A 171 3.43 16.95 2.37
N SER A 172 3.25 16.55 1.11
CA SER A 172 1.94 16.39 0.45
C SER A 172 1.14 15.22 1.01
N GLY A 173 1.79 14.23 1.62
CA GLY A 173 1.16 12.97 2.02
C GLY A 173 0.89 12.02 0.86
N THR A 174 1.48 12.28 -0.31
CA THR A 174 1.39 11.42 -1.50
C THR A 174 2.77 10.89 -1.91
N ILE A 175 2.79 9.74 -2.57
CA ILE A 175 3.99 9.07 -3.07
C ILE A 175 3.67 8.30 -4.34
N VAL A 176 4.63 8.23 -5.26
CA VAL A 176 4.56 7.35 -6.43
C VAL A 176 5.43 6.12 -6.21
N VAL A 177 4.80 4.94 -6.19
CA VAL A 177 5.45 3.64 -5.99
C VAL A 177 5.24 2.78 -7.22
N ASN A 178 6.32 2.31 -7.85
CA ASN A 178 6.27 1.52 -9.09
C ASN A 178 5.44 2.21 -10.21
N GLY A 179 5.34 3.54 -10.20
CA GLY A 179 4.54 4.32 -11.14
C GLY A 179 3.07 4.51 -10.75
N ILE A 180 2.60 3.96 -9.63
CA ILE A 180 1.23 4.11 -9.14
C ILE A 180 1.20 5.20 -8.07
N VAL A 181 0.20 6.09 -8.14
CA VAL A 181 0.00 7.13 -7.11
C VAL A 181 -0.66 6.51 -5.88
N ALA A 182 -0.04 6.71 -4.73
CA ALA A 182 -0.52 6.22 -3.45
C ALA A 182 -0.48 7.30 -2.37
N SER A 183 -1.29 7.11 -1.34
CA SER A 183 -1.25 7.94 -0.14
C SER A 183 -0.14 7.44 0.79
N ASN A 184 0.45 8.32 1.58
CA ASN A 184 1.42 7.94 2.62
C ASN A 184 0.73 7.42 3.88
N TYR A 185 -0.59 7.54 3.95
CA TYR A 185 -1.44 7.07 5.03
C TYR A 185 -2.21 5.82 4.63
N ALA A 186 -2.51 5.02 5.63
CA ALA A 186 -3.16 3.74 5.46
C ALA A 186 -4.16 3.38 6.57
N THR A 187 -4.17 4.11 7.69
CA THR A 187 -5.08 3.82 8.80
C THR A 187 -6.52 4.23 8.51
N VAL A 188 -6.73 5.36 7.82
CA VAL A 188 -8.04 6.00 7.67
C VAL A 188 -8.30 6.21 6.19
N SER A 189 -9.36 5.60 5.65
CA SER A 189 -9.76 5.70 4.23
C SER A 189 -10.01 7.12 3.73
N ASN A 190 -10.13 8.09 4.64
CA ASN A 190 -10.14 9.50 4.29
C ASN A 190 -8.73 10.09 4.37
N HIS A 191 -8.07 10.16 3.22
CA HIS A 191 -6.74 10.77 3.07
C HIS A 191 -6.69 12.19 3.63
N ILE A 192 -7.71 13.02 3.39
CA ILE A 192 -7.76 14.42 3.88
C ILE A 192 -7.76 14.45 5.41
N LEU A 193 -8.58 13.61 6.05
CA LEU A 193 -8.67 13.52 7.50
C LEU A 193 -7.34 13.04 8.10
N ALA A 194 -6.76 11.97 7.55
CA ALA A 194 -5.45 11.47 7.98
C ALA A 194 -4.37 12.55 7.83
N HIS A 195 -4.38 13.26 6.70
CA HIS A 195 -3.44 14.33 6.43
C HIS A 195 -3.59 15.49 7.43
N GLN A 196 -4.81 15.87 7.79
CA GLN A 196 -5.08 16.90 8.80
C GLN A 196 -4.61 16.48 10.18
N MET A 197 -4.87 15.24 10.60
CA MET A 197 -4.39 14.71 11.89
C MET A 197 -2.86 14.73 11.97
N MET A 198 -2.19 14.40 10.86
CA MET A 198 -0.74 14.38 10.78
C MET A 198 -0.11 15.78 10.59
N ALA A 199 -0.91 16.85 10.46
CA ALA A 199 -0.39 18.21 10.27
C ALA A 199 0.44 18.70 11.46
N LEU A 200 -0.02 18.42 12.69
CA LEU A 200 0.74 18.77 13.91
C LEU A 200 2.08 18.05 13.96
N TYR A 201 2.11 16.78 13.56
CA TYR A 201 3.35 16.01 13.50
C TYR A 201 4.30 16.54 12.41
N ARG A 202 3.79 16.84 11.21
CA ARG A 202 4.60 17.46 10.14
C ARG A 202 5.19 18.79 10.60
N TRP A 203 4.38 19.66 11.23
CA TRP A 203 4.85 20.93 11.79
C TRP A 203 5.93 20.72 12.86
N TRP A 204 5.73 19.78 13.77
CA TRP A 204 6.71 19.45 14.80
C TRP A 204 8.06 19.05 14.18
N ILE A 205 8.08 18.11 13.23
CA ILE A 205 9.32 17.67 12.56
C ILE A 205 10.02 18.84 11.85
N THR A 206 9.27 19.76 11.23
CA THR A 206 9.88 20.93 10.59
C THR A 206 10.60 21.87 11.57
N LEU A 207 10.20 21.88 12.85
CA LEU A 207 10.83 22.72 13.88
C LEU A 207 12.07 22.07 14.51
N ILE A 208 12.00 20.77 14.80
CA ILE A 208 13.09 20.06 15.52
C ILE A 208 14.11 19.40 14.58
N GLY A 209 13.84 19.41 13.27
CA GLY A 209 14.59 18.67 12.27
C GLY A 209 14.09 17.23 12.11
N PRO A 210 14.28 16.62 10.92
CA PRO A 210 13.91 15.23 10.70
C PRO A 210 14.69 14.30 11.62
N VAL A 211 14.03 13.23 12.08
CA VAL A 211 14.67 12.15 12.83
C VAL A 211 15.76 11.54 11.95
N THR A 212 16.94 11.27 12.50
CA THR A 212 18.11 10.88 11.69
C THR A 212 18.13 9.40 11.30
N SER A 213 17.22 8.58 11.85
CA SER A 213 17.13 7.15 11.56
C SER A 213 15.79 6.80 10.93
N THR A 214 15.82 5.93 9.92
CA THR A 214 14.64 5.47 9.19
C THR A 214 13.76 4.55 10.04
N GLU A 215 14.34 3.79 10.98
CA GLU A 215 13.60 2.86 11.85
C GLU A 215 13.24 3.44 13.22
N GLU A 216 13.81 4.58 13.60
CA GLU A 216 13.41 5.27 14.84
C GLU A 216 12.16 6.11 14.60
N ILE A 217 11.00 5.48 14.78
CA ILE A 217 9.73 6.19 14.78
C ILE A 217 9.69 7.07 16.04
N PRO A 218 9.60 8.41 15.95
CA PRO A 218 9.60 9.27 17.13
C PRO A 218 8.37 8.98 18.01
N TRP A 219 8.55 9.13 19.32
CA TRP A 219 7.56 8.75 20.35
C TRP A 219 6.16 9.32 20.10
N ILE A 220 6.04 10.49 19.48
CA ILE A 220 4.76 11.13 19.19
C ILE A 220 3.97 10.37 18.11
N VAL A 221 4.65 9.77 17.13
CA VAL A 221 4.02 8.87 16.15
C VAL A 221 3.69 7.55 16.80
N GLN A 222 4.57 7.02 17.66
CA GLN A 222 4.26 5.81 18.43
C GLN A 222 3.01 6.00 19.30
N LEU A 223 2.84 7.18 19.91
CA LEU A 223 1.65 7.52 20.67
C LEU A 223 0.41 7.59 19.77
N LEU A 224 0.51 8.19 18.58
CA LEU A 224 -0.60 8.22 17.62
C LEU A 224 -0.99 6.81 17.15
N LEU A 225 -0.02 5.96 16.81
CA LEU A 225 -0.23 4.56 16.44
C LEU A 225 -0.79 3.74 17.63
N TYR A 226 -0.38 4.06 18.85
CA TYR A 226 -0.91 3.45 20.06
C TYR A 226 -2.37 3.86 20.32
N ILE A 227 -2.70 5.15 20.15
CA ILE A 227 -4.08 5.63 20.24
C ILE A 227 -4.95 4.97 19.16
N GLU A 228 -4.44 4.84 17.93
CA GLU A 228 -5.11 4.08 16.88
C GLU A 228 -5.39 2.64 17.33
N SER A 229 -4.39 1.96 17.89
CA SER A 229 -4.51 0.58 18.36
C SER A 229 -5.59 0.45 19.45
N ILE A 230 -5.70 1.44 20.35
CA ILE A 230 -6.75 1.51 21.38
C ILE A 230 -8.12 1.75 20.76
N VAL A 231 -8.24 2.68 19.80
CA VAL A 231 -9.52 2.97 19.12
C VAL A 231 -10.02 1.72 18.37
N ARG A 232 -9.13 0.98 17.71
CA ARG A 232 -9.42 -0.32 17.08
C ARG A 232 -9.86 -1.36 18.11
N TRP A 233 -9.16 -1.45 19.24
CA TRP A 233 -9.42 -2.46 20.27
C TRP A 233 -10.70 -2.20 21.08
N CYS A 234 -11.03 -0.95 21.37
CA CYS A 234 -12.21 -0.56 22.17
C CYS A 234 -13.53 -0.56 21.37
N GLY A 235 -13.57 -1.13 20.16
CA GLY A 235 -14.77 -1.14 19.33
C GLY A 235 -15.13 0.24 18.75
N GLY A 236 -14.12 1.10 18.55
CA GLY A 236 -14.27 2.43 17.95
C GLY A 236 -14.84 2.43 16.53
N HIS A 237 -15.07 1.27 15.91
CA HIS A 237 -15.83 1.10 14.66
C HIS A 237 -17.20 1.81 14.68
N ILE A 238 -17.82 1.97 15.86
CA ILE A 238 -19.08 2.73 16.02
C ILE A 238 -18.86 4.25 15.84
N LEU A 239 -17.67 4.76 16.18
CA LEU A 239 -17.30 6.18 16.07
C LEU A 239 -16.58 6.51 14.76
N THR A 240 -15.92 5.54 14.14
CA THR A 240 -15.18 5.69 12.88
C THR A 240 -15.97 5.21 11.65
N GLY A 241 -17.17 4.66 11.80
CA GLY A 241 -18.00 4.21 10.68
C GLY A 241 -17.24 3.29 9.71
N ASN A 242 -17.43 3.51 8.40
CA ASN A 242 -16.73 2.77 7.33
C ASN A 242 -15.30 3.29 7.06
N TYR A 243 -14.73 4.15 7.92
CA TYR A 243 -13.45 4.78 7.63
C TYR A 243 -12.23 3.87 7.88
N MET A 244 -12.40 2.77 8.61
CA MET A 244 -11.34 1.81 8.95
C MET A 244 -11.43 0.57 8.07
N TYR A 245 -10.28 -0.05 7.80
CA TYR A 245 -10.22 -1.31 7.06
C TYR A 245 -10.81 -2.47 7.87
N ASP A 246 -11.65 -3.29 7.24
CA ASP A 246 -12.39 -4.40 7.87
C ASP A 246 -11.60 -5.73 7.89
N GLY A 247 -10.41 -5.77 7.28
CA GLY A 247 -9.58 -6.97 7.20
C GLY A 247 -9.92 -7.91 6.04
N ILE A 248 -10.90 -7.57 5.19
CA ILE A 248 -11.38 -8.42 4.10
C ILE A 248 -10.89 -7.88 2.75
N PHE A 249 -10.24 -8.74 1.95
CA PHE A 249 -9.80 -8.41 0.59
C PHE A 249 -10.08 -9.54 -0.40
N ASP A 250 -10.15 -9.16 -1.67
CA ASP A 250 -10.33 -10.09 -2.78
C ASP A 250 -8.99 -10.36 -3.48
N VAL A 251 -8.71 -11.63 -3.81
CA VAL A 251 -7.57 -12.08 -4.61
C VAL A 251 -8.12 -12.73 -5.87
N SER A 252 -7.59 -12.35 -7.04
CA SER A 252 -8.21 -12.68 -8.32
C SER A 252 -7.22 -12.60 -9.47
N SER A 253 -7.26 -13.55 -10.39
CA SER A 253 -6.41 -13.55 -11.58
C SER A 253 -7.21 -13.80 -12.85
N ILE A 254 -6.83 -13.11 -13.93
CA ILE A 254 -7.28 -13.42 -15.30
C ILE A 254 -6.32 -14.47 -15.88
N VAL A 255 -6.86 -15.52 -16.50
CA VAL A 255 -6.11 -16.56 -17.22
C VAL A 255 -5.71 -16.07 -18.61
#